data_AF-A0A349Q2N0-F1
#
_entry.id   AF-A0A349Q2N0-F1
#
_cell.length_a   1.000
_cell.length_b   1.000
_cell.length_c   1.000
_cell.angle_alpha   90.00
_cell.angle_beta   90.00
_cell.angle_gamma   90.00
#
_symmetry.space_group_name_H-M   'P 1'
#
loop_
_entity.id
_entity.type
_entity.pdbx_description
1 polymer ?
#
loop_
_entity_poly.entity_id
_entity_poly.type
_entity_poly.pdbx_seq_one_letter_code
_entity_poly.pdbx_strand_id
1 'polypeptide(L)' 'EQLAMNPENFKLELLGTISEIDNFYQLAFKYIRNISFFDVADLQKNNSFSTDQNLKYFILFQS' A
#
# COMPACT_ATOMS: atom_id res chain seq x y z
N GLU A 1 -11.42 -13.31 -2.28
CA GLU A 1 -12.05 -14.64 -2.15
C GLU A 1 -11.89 -15.53 -3.37
N GLN A 2 -12.04 -15.02 -4.61
CA GLN A 2 -11.92 -15.82 -5.83
C GLN A 2 -10.60 -16.60 -6.00
N LEU A 3 -9.52 -16.15 -5.35
CA LEU A 3 -8.20 -16.80 -5.38
C LEU A 3 -8.00 -17.85 -4.27
N ALA A 4 -9.01 -18.11 -3.44
CA ALA A 4 -8.97 -19.07 -2.32
C ALA A 4 -7.76 -18.93 -1.36
N MET A 5 -7.25 -17.70 -1.21
CA MET A 5 -6.08 -17.41 -0.38
C MET A 5 -6.44 -17.41 1.10
N ASN A 6 -5.55 -17.94 1.94
CA ASN A 6 -5.70 -17.87 3.39
C ASN A 6 -5.47 -16.43 3.88
N PRO A 7 -6.47 -15.75 4.45
CA PRO A 7 -6.34 -14.36 4.88
C PRO A 7 -5.41 -14.14 6.08
N GLU A 8 -5.06 -15.20 6.81
CA GLU A 8 -4.09 -15.17 7.90
C GLU A 8 -2.63 -15.26 7.42
N ASN A 9 -2.40 -15.80 6.22
CA ASN A 9 -1.06 -15.94 5.64
C ASN A 9 -0.83 -14.98 4.47
N PHE A 10 -1.88 -14.46 3.86
CA PHE A 10 -1.76 -13.52 2.76
C PHE A 10 -1.26 -12.17 3.26
N LYS A 11 -0.11 -11.74 2.73
CA LYS A 11 0.41 -10.39 2.93
C LYS A 11 -0.18 -9.46 1.87
N LEU A 12 -0.97 -8.48 2.29
CA LEU A 12 -1.47 -7.41 1.45
C LEU A 12 -0.62 -6.16 1.70
N GLU A 13 -0.11 -5.56 0.64
CA GLU A 13 0.61 -4.30 0.71
C GLU A 13 -0.14 -3.24 -0.09
N LEU A 14 -0.47 -2.13 0.57
CA LEU A 14 -1.26 -1.04 0.00
C LEU A 14 -0.36 0.10 -0.46
N LEU A 15 -0.52 0.51 -1.72
CA LEU A 15 0.22 1.60 -2.35
C LEU A 15 -0.74 2.78 -2.62
N GLY A 16 -0.26 4.00 -2.36
CA GLY A 16 -0.97 5.25 -2.64
C GLY A 16 -1.30 6.05 -1.39
N THR A 17 -2.18 7.04 -1.53
CA THR A 17 -2.60 7.95 -0.44
C THR A 17 -3.75 7.33 0.36
N ILE A 18 -3.55 6.13 0.90
CA ILE A 18 -4.51 5.42 1.74
C ILE A 18 -4.02 5.38 3.18
N SER A 19 -4.94 5.49 4.12
CA SER A 19 -4.70 5.60 5.55
C SER A 19 -5.62 4.66 6.33
N GLU A 20 -5.31 4.43 7.60
CA GLU A 20 -6.07 3.50 8.44
C GLU A 20 -7.51 3.95 8.74
N ILE A 21 -7.78 5.24 8.59
CA ILE A 21 -9.11 5.82 8.79
C ILE A 21 -10.00 5.67 7.55
N ASP A 22 -9.45 5.28 6.40
CA ASP A 22 -10.23 5.13 5.18
C ASP A 22 -11.18 3.94 5.27
N ASN A 23 -12.42 4.15 4.84
CA ASN A 23 -13.46 3.10 4.85
C ASN A 23 -13.01 1.83 4.10
N PHE A 24 -12.25 1.98 3.01
CA PHE A 24 -11.72 0.86 2.26
C PHE A 24 -10.62 0.11 3.00
N TYR A 25 -9.76 0.80 3.75
CA TYR A 25 -8.78 0.16 4.61
C TYR A 25 -9.47 -0.66 5.70
N GLN A 26 -10.44 -0.06 6.40
CA GLN A 26 -11.18 -0.76 7.47
C GLN A 26 -11.92 -1.99 6.94
N LEU A 27 -12.49 -1.88 5.73
CA LEU A 27 -13.11 -3.00 5.06
C LEU A 27 -12.08 -4.10 4.74
N ALA A 28 -10.93 -3.77 4.18
CA ALA A 28 -9.89 -4.75 3.88
C ALA A 28 -9.35 -5.44 5.14
N PHE A 29 -9.11 -4.66 6.21
CA PHE A 29 -8.58 -5.14 7.48
C PHE A 29 -9.53 -6.09 8.22
N LYS A 30 -10.85 -5.98 7.96
CA LYS A 30 -11.83 -6.95 8.46
C LYS A 30 -11.58 -8.36 7.95
N TYR A 31 -11.04 -8.50 6.74
CA TYR A 31 -10.88 -9.79 6.07
C TYR A 31 -9.44 -10.29 6.05
N ILE A 32 -8.44 -9.40 5.99
CA ILE A 32 -7.02 -9.76 5.84
C ILE A 32 -6.25 -9.27 7.06
N ARG A 33 -5.52 -10.16 7.73
CA ARG A 33 -4.82 -9.84 8.99
C ARG A 33 -3.47 -9.16 8.79
N ASN A 34 -2.78 -9.49 7.70
CA ASN A 34 -1.43 -8.98 7.43
C ASN A 34 -1.49 -7.91 6.34
N ILE A 35 -1.92 -6.70 6.72
CA ILE A 35 -1.93 -5.52 5.85
C ILE A 35 -0.78 -4.60 6.23
N SER A 36 -0.01 -4.15 5.25
CA SER A 36 1.02 -3.10 5.40
C SER A 36 0.87 -2.02 4.33
N PHE A 37 1.44 -0.84 4.59
CA PHE A 37 1.60 0.20 3.57
C PHE A 37 2.94 0.03 2.85
N PHE A 38 2.95 0.32 1.56
CA PHE A 38 4.16 0.26 0.75
C PHE A 38 5.15 1.34 1.20
N ASP A 39 6.37 0.94 1.51
CA ASP A 39 7.43 1.87 1.91
C ASP A 39 8.12 2.46 0.67
N VAL A 40 8.09 3.79 0.56
CA VAL A 40 8.73 4.55 -0.54
C VAL A 40 10.09 5.14 -0.15
N ALA A 41 10.63 4.83 1.01
CA ALA A 41 11.94 5.33 1.46
C ALA A 41 13.06 5.00 0.45
N ASP A 42 13.00 3.83 -0.19
CA ASP A 42 13.93 3.46 -1.25
C ASP A 42 13.77 4.31 -2.52
N LEU A 43 12.57 4.79 -2.83
CA LEU A 43 12.34 5.69 -3.98
C LEU A 43 12.96 7.06 -3.76
N GLN A 44 12.96 7.54 -2.51
CA GLN A 44 13.58 8.82 -2.13
C GLN A 44 15.11 8.81 -2.27
N LYS A 45 15.74 7.64 -2.41
CA LYS A 45 17.16 7.54 -2.81
C LYS A 45 17.38 7.93 -4.26
N ASN A 46 16.36 7.76 -5.10
CA ASN A 46 16.42 7.94 -6.55
C ASN A 46 15.73 9.22 -7.03
N ASN A 47 14.98 9.92 -6.17
CA ASN A 47 14.35 11.20 -6.48
C ASN A 47 14.23 12.11 -5.24
N SER A 48 14.03 13.40 -5.47
CA SER A 48 13.93 14.41 -4.41
C SER A 48 12.48 14.72 -3.98
N PHE A 49 11.52 13.85 -4.31
CA PHE A 49 10.11 14.08 -4.00
C PHE A 49 9.75 13.63 -2.58
N SER A 50 8.75 14.27 -1.99
CA SER A 50 8.20 13.88 -0.69
C SER A 50 7.58 12.47 -0.74
N THR A 51 7.40 11.85 0.42
CA THR A 51 6.72 10.56 0.57
C THR A 51 5.33 10.58 -0.07
N ASP A 52 4.55 11.64 0.18
CA ASP A 52 3.20 11.81 -0.38
C ASP A 52 3.22 11.91 -1.92
N GLN A 53 4.19 12.63 -2.48
CA GLN A 53 4.34 12.72 -3.93
C GLN A 53 4.76 11.37 -4.53
N ASN A 54 5.66 10.64 -3.89
CA ASN A 54 6.10 9.32 -4.32
C ASN A 54 4.95 8.29 -4.30
N LEU A 55 4.12 8.32 -3.26
CA LEU A 55 2.93 7.46 -3.18
C LEU A 55 1.88 7.85 -4.23
N LYS A 56 1.63 9.15 -4.42
CA LYS A 56 0.61 9.65 -5.35
C LYS A 56 0.99 9.46 -6.82
N TYR A 57 2.25 9.64 -7.16
CA TYR A 57 2.77 9.58 -8.52
C TYR A 57 3.71 8.39 -8.75
N PHE A 58 3.54 7.31 -7.97
CA PHE A 58 4.40 6.13 -8.00
C PHE A 58 4.68 5.64 -9.43
N ILE A 59 3.63 5.47 -10.25
CA ILE A 59 3.75 4.97 -11.62
C ILE A 59 4.59 5.93 -12.49
N LEU A 60 4.39 7.24 -12.34
CA LEU A 60 5.10 8.25 -13.12
C LEU A 60 6.58 8.34 -12.73
N PHE A 61 6.93 8.10 -11.47
CA PHE A 61 8.32 8.17 -11.00
C PHE A 61 9.08 6.85 -11.19
N GLN A 62 8.40 5.77 -11.59
CA GLN A 62 8.99 4.45 -11.85
C GLN A 62 8.89 4.02 -13.33
N SER A 63 8.42 4.89 -14.21
CA SER A 63 8.36 4.66 -15.67
C SER A 63 9.68 4.93 -16.38
#